data_AF-A0A925YV11-F1
#
_entry.id   AF-A0A925YV11-F1
#
_cell.length_a   1.000
_cell.length_b   1.000
_cell.length_c   1.000
_cell.angle_alpha   90.00
_cell.angle_beta   90.00
_cell.angle_gamma   90.00
#
_symmetry.space_group_name_H-M   'P 1'
#
loop_
_entity.id
_entity.type
_entity.pdbx_description
1 polymer ?
#
loop_
_entity_poly.entity_id
_entity_poly.type
_entity_poly.pdbx_seq_one_letter_code
_entity_poly.pdbx_strand_id
1 'polypeptide(L)'
;MLKNYFTVALRNLVRHKAYSVINITGLGCGLLIFLFVQYERSYDRFHRNADRIHRAVYQSKFGDQTNEQVYCPPGLAESLK
;
A
#
# COMPACT_ATOMS: atom_id res chain seq x y z
N MET A 1 36.50 4.52 -15.62
CA MET A 1 36.50 4.96 -14.21
C MET A 1 35.47 4.23 -13.34
N LEU A 2 34.22 4.02 -13.80
CA LEU A 2 33.17 3.28 -13.07
C LEU A 2 33.61 1.89 -12.54
N LYS A 3 34.41 1.15 -13.31
CA LYS A 3 34.98 -0.14 -12.90
C LYS A 3 35.73 -0.06 -11.56
N ASN A 4 36.53 0.98 -11.36
CA ASN A 4 37.31 1.12 -10.12
C ASN A 4 36.40 1.39 -8.91
N TYR A 5 35.37 2.22 -9.08
CA TYR A 5 34.37 2.45 -8.02
C TYR A 5 33.63 1.17 -7.63
N PHE A 6 33.23 0.35 -8.61
CA PHE A 6 32.63 -0.96 -8.35
C PHE A 6 33.57 -1.90 -7.59
N THR A 7 34.84 -1.98 -7.99
CA THR A 7 35.84 -2.82 -7.31
C THR A 7 36.11 -2.35 -5.88
N VAL A 8 36.14 -1.04 -5.64
CA VAL A 8 36.34 -0.45 -4.31
C VAL A 8 35.11 -0.71 -3.43
N ALA A 9 33.89 -0.52 -3.95
CA ALA A 9 32.65 -0.77 -3.23
C ALA A 9 32.51 -2.25 -2.83
N LEU A 10 32.76 -3.19 -3.76
CA LEU A 10 32.71 -4.64 -3.48
C LEU A 10 33.71 -5.04 -2.40
N ARG A 11 34.94 -4.53 -2.45
CA ARG A 11 35.97 -4.81 -1.45
C ARG A 11 35.59 -4.26 -0.07
N ASN A 12 34.94 -3.09 -0.02
CA ASN A 12 34.45 -2.52 1.24
C ASN A 12 33.27 -3.32 1.82
N LEU A 13 32.37 -3.78 0.95
CA LEU A 13 31.24 -4.63 1.32
C LEU A 13 31.69 -5.98 1.92
N VAL A 14 32.74 -6.57 1.32
CA VAL A 14 33.35 -7.83 1.80
C VAL A 14 34.17 -7.62 3.07
N ARG A 15 34.73 -6.43 3.31
CA ARG A 15 35.48 -6.11 4.54
C ARG A 15 34.55 -5.91 5.74
N HIS A 16 33.37 -5.34 5.53
CA HIS A 16 32.36 -5.09 6.56
C HIS A 16 31.14 -6.00 6.40
N LYS A 17 31.34 -7.32 6.42
CA LYS A 17 30.30 -8.33 6.11
C LYS A 17 29.06 -8.20 7.00
N ALA A 18 29.22 -8.11 8.32
CA ALA A 18 28.08 -8.05 9.25
C ALA A 18 27.20 -6.82 8.99
N TYR A 19 27.81 -5.64 8.91
CA TYR A 19 27.11 -4.38 8.65
C TYR A 19 26.46 -4.35 7.25
N SER A 20 27.16 -4.87 6.24
CA SER A 20 26.66 -4.94 4.87
C SER A 20 25.48 -5.91 4.75
N VAL A 21 25.55 -7.07 5.41
CA VAL A 21 24.45 -8.05 5.43
C VAL A 21 23.20 -7.43 6.05
N ILE A 22 23.31 -6.83 7.23
CA ILE A 22 22.16 -6.20 7.92
C ILE A 22 21.51 -5.12 7.05
N ASN A 23 22.31 -4.26 6.42
CA ASN A 23 21.76 -3.21 5.54
C ASN A 23 21.11 -3.78 4.29
N ILE A 24 21.74 -4.74 3.62
CA ILE A 24 21.21 -5.33 2.38
C ILE A 24 19.92 -6.11 2.66
N THR A 25 19.87 -6.89 3.74
CA THR A 25 18.67 -7.63 4.11
C THR A 25 17.55 -6.71 4.58
N GLY A 26 17.86 -5.71 5.41
CA GLY A 26 16.89 -4.71 5.85
C GLY A 26 16.29 -3.92 4.68
N LEU A 27 17.13 -3.50 3.74
CA LEU A 27 16.68 -2.80 2.54
C LEU A 27 15.87 -3.70 1.62
N GLY A 28 16.25 -4.98 1.49
CA GLY A 28 15.48 -6.00 0.77
C GLY A 28 14.08 -6.22 1.37
N CYS A 29 14.00 -6.41 2.70
CA CYS A 29 12.72 -6.57 3.39
C CYS A 29 11.82 -5.34 3.22
N GLY A 30 12.37 -4.13 3.37
CA GLY A 30 11.60 -2.90 3.16
C GLY A 30 11.06 -2.79 1.73
N LEU A 31 11.86 -3.18 0.74
CA LEU A 31 11.44 -3.18 -0.67
C LEU A 31 10.31 -4.19 -0.94
N LEU A 32 10.39 -5.38 -0.33
CA LEU A 32 9.35 -6.41 -0.45
C LEU A 32 8.03 -5.95 0.17
N ILE A 33 8.09 -5.33 1.36
CA ILE A 33 6.89 -4.78 2.02
C ILE A 33 6.28 -3.66 1.16
N PHE A 34 7.11 -2.76 0.63
CA PHE A 34 6.64 -1.70 -0.27
C PHE A 34 5.95 -2.29 -1.51
N LEU A 35 6.55 -3.30 -2.14
CA LEU A 35 5.99 -3.96 -3.31
C LEU A 35 4.68 -4.67 -2.97
N PHE A 36 4.58 -5.29 -1.79
CA PHE A 36 3.36 -5.92 -1.29
C PHE A 36 2.24 -4.90 -1.09
N VAL A 37 2.50 -3.75 -0.46
CA VAL A 37 1.51 -2.67 -0.29
C VAL A 37 1.07 -2.10 -1.65
N GLN A 38 2.01 -1.93 -2.58
CA GLN A 38 1.71 -1.52 -3.95
C GLN A 38 0.80 -2.53 -4.65
N TYR A 39 1.08 -3.82 -4.50
CA TYR A 39 0.25 -4.88 -5.05
C TYR A 39 -1.15 -4.87 -4.45
N GLU A 40 -1.27 -4.79 -3.12
CA GLU A 40 -2.57 -4.75 -2.42
C GLU A 40 -3.41 -3.53 -2.86
N ARG A 41 -2.78 -2.35 -2.97
CA ARG A 41 -3.45 -1.14 -3.46
C ARG A 41 -3.80 -1.19 -4.95
N SER A 42 -3.11 -2.01 -5.73
CA SER A 42 -3.45 -2.26 -7.12
C SER A 42 -4.60 -3.26 -7.25
N TYR A 43 -4.75 -4.16 -6.28
CA TYR A 43 -5.83 -5.15 -6.25
C TYR A 43 -7.21 -4.47 -6.19
N ASP A 44 -7.39 -3.42 -5.40
CA ASP A 44 -8.67 -2.70 -5.36
C ASP A 44 -8.98 -1.87 -6.64
N ARG A 45 -8.04 -1.77 -7.60
CA ARG A 45 -8.18 -0.96 -8.81
C ARG A 45 -8.48 -1.75 -10.10
N PHE A 46 -8.88 -3.01 -10.02
CA PHE A 46 -9.25 -3.78 -11.23
C PHE A 46 -10.46 -3.22 -11.99
N HIS A 47 -11.28 -2.37 -11.35
CA HIS A 47 -12.45 -1.78 -11.98
C HIS A 47 -12.08 -0.53 -12.81
N ARG A 48 -12.51 -0.50 -14.07
CA ARG A 48 -12.43 0.69 -14.93
C ARG A 48 -13.22 1.83 -14.25
N ASN A 49 -12.53 2.88 -13.80
CA ASN A 49 -13.03 3.99 -12.98
C ASN A 49 -13.15 3.72 -11.46
N ALA A 50 -12.25 2.92 -10.88
CA ALA A 50 -12.20 2.67 -9.43
C ALA A 50 -12.28 3.96 -8.56
N ASP A 51 -11.71 5.08 -9.02
CA ASP A 51 -11.77 6.37 -8.30
C ASP A 51 -13.19 6.96 -8.16
N ARG A 52 -14.16 6.47 -8.95
CA ARG A 52 -15.57 6.90 -8.92
C ARG A 52 -16.49 5.91 -8.21
N ILE A 53 -15.94 4.83 -7.66
CA ILE A 53 -16.71 3.83 -6.93
C ILE A 53 -16.80 4.28 -5.47
N HIS A 54 -17.99 4.73 -5.07
CA HIS A 54 -18.30 5.13 -3.70
C HIS A 54 -19.23 4.11 -3.04
N ARG A 55 -19.07 3.90 -1.72
CA ARG A 55 -19.93 3.03 -0.92
C ARG A 55 -20.96 3.89 -0.19
N ALA A 56 -22.25 3.62 -0.41
CA ALA A 56 -23.32 4.25 0.37
C ALA A 56 -23.30 3.72 1.80
N VAL A 57 -23.23 4.63 2.78
CA VAL A 57 -23.26 4.30 4.20
C VAL A 57 -24.42 5.05 4.83
N TYR A 58 -25.30 4.33 5.50
CA TYR A 58 -26.38 4.89 6.29
C TYR A 58 -25.88 5.05 7.73
N GLN A 59 -25.72 6.31 8.15
CA GLN A 59 -25.39 6.63 9.54
C GLN A 59 -26.65 7.03 10.28
N SER A 60 -27.05 6.23 11.27
CA SER A 60 -28.10 6.62 12.22
C SER A 60 -27.48 6.95 13.57
N LYS A 61 -27.70 8.17 14.06
CA LYS A 61 -27.32 8.55 15.42
C LYS A 61 -28.51 8.38 16.34
N PHE A 62 -28.42 7.45 17.29
CA PHE A 62 -29.39 7.28 18.37
C PHE A 62 -28.71 7.64 19.69
N GLY A 63 -28.91 8.86 20.17
CA GLY A 63 -28.19 9.39 21.34
C GLY A 63 -26.69 9.50 21.08
N ASP A 64 -25.86 8.96 21.99
CA ASP A 64 -24.39 8.93 21.88
C ASP A 64 -23.86 7.76 21.03
N GLN A 65 -24.74 6.86 20.57
CA GLN A 65 -24.37 5.73 19.73
C GLN A 65 -24.55 6.08 18.26
N THR A 66 -23.44 6.13 17.53
CA THR A 66 -23.44 6.22 16.07
C THR A 66 -23.41 4.80 15.52
N ASN A 67 -24.49 4.38 14.87
CA ASN A 67 -24.55 3.09 14.19
C ASN A 67 -24.36 3.32 12.69
N GLU A 68 -23.29 2.77 12.14
CA GLU A 68 -22.97 2.85 10.71
C GLU A 68 -23.37 1.53 10.06
N GLN A 69 -24.40 1.58 9.22
CA GLN A 69 -24.85 0.42 8.48
C GLN A 69 -24.58 0.61 7.00
N VAL A 70 -24.10 -0.45 6.36
CA VAL A 70 -23.95 -0.46 4.92
C VAL A 70 -25.28 -0.90 4.33
N TYR A 71 -26.16 0.08 4.17
CA TYR A 71 -27.50 -0.09 3.65
C TYR A 71 -27.78 0.99 2.60
N CYS A 72 -28.36 0.58 1.47
CA CYS A 72 -28.83 1.46 0.42
C CYS A 72 -30.35 1.30 0.33
N PRO A 73 -31.14 2.31 0.75
CA PRO A 73 -32.59 2.28 0.60
C PRO A 73 -32.99 2.13 -0.87
N PRO A 74 -34.06 1.37 -1.17
CA PRO A 74 -34.58 1.28 -2.54
C PRO A 74 -34.92 2.67 -3.08
N GLY A 75 -34.42 3.01 -4.27
CA GLY A 75 -34.56 4.33 -4.91
C GLY A 75 -33.38 5.29 -4.72
N LEU A 76 -32.53 5.10 -3.69
CA LEU A 76 -31.37 5.98 -3.46
C LEU A 76 -30.38 5.93 -4.64
N ALA A 77 -30.10 4.74 -5.16
CA ALA A 77 -29.19 4.56 -6.29
C ALA A 77 -29.66 5.28 -7.57
N GLU A 78 -30.97 5.43 -7.75
CA GLU A 78 -31.55 6.11 -8.92
C GLU A 78 -31.52 7.64 -8.75
N SER A 79 -31.65 8.14 -7.52
CA SER A 79 -31.53 9.57 -7.20
C SER A 79 -30.09 10.13 -7.22
N LEU A 80 -29.08 9.25 -7.15
CA LEU A 80 -27.65 9.62 -7.11
C LEU A 80 -26.97 9.57 -8.50
N LYS A 81 -27.74 9.27 -9.55
CA LYS A 81 -27.27 9.17 -10.93
C LYS A 81 -27.31 10.52 -11.64
#